data_AF-A0A0R3SUA7-F1
#
_entry.id   AF-A0A0R3SUA7-F1
#
_cell.length_a   1.000
_cell.length_b   1.000
_cell.length_c   1.000
_cell.angle_alpha   90.00
_cell.angle_beta   90.00
_cell.angle_gamma   90.00
#
_symmetry.space_group_name_H-M   'P 1'
#
loop_
_entity.id
_entity.type
_entity.pdbx_description
1 polymer ?
#
loop_
_entity_poly.entity_id
_entity_poly.type
_entity_poly.pdbx_seq_one_letter_code
_entity_poly.pdbx_strand_id
1 'polypeptide(L)'
;MHGLCQRCKEIIEWKIKYKKYKPLTKPGTCIKCCQRTIKRAYYTVCESCIVSLNICGKCAQKNEIVVPLPDPKEDETKKLFFANLKKMRERERRTILRIMESKTEDSDSKVAEYLEKIDLSSRKEKDEDDLSDSQDEINEDESN
;
A
#
# COMPACT_ATOMS: atom_id res chain seq x y z
N MET A 1 -10.26 9.26 6.01
CA MET A 1 -11.35 9.07 7.00
C MET A 1 -12.40 8.22 6.33
N HIS A 2 -12.75 7.06 6.89
CA HIS A 2 -13.53 6.02 6.22
C HIS A 2 -14.82 5.70 7.00
N GLY A 3 -15.89 5.27 6.32
CA GLY A 3 -17.14 4.88 6.96
C GLY A 3 -18.02 6.06 7.41
N LEU A 4 -17.94 7.21 6.75
CA LEU A 4 -18.74 8.40 7.06
C LEU A 4 -19.56 8.84 5.84
N CYS A 5 -20.74 9.41 6.10
CA CYS A 5 -21.48 10.14 5.07
C CYS A 5 -20.82 11.49 4.76
N GLN A 6 -21.11 12.05 3.58
CA GLN A 6 -20.52 13.30 3.10
C GLN A 6 -20.58 14.43 4.15
N ARG A 7 -21.77 14.68 4.70
CA ARG A 7 -21.98 15.71 5.73
C ARG A 7 -21.09 15.51 6.95
N CYS A 8 -20.95 14.27 7.43
CA CYS A 8 -20.14 13.99 8.62
C CYS A 8 -18.64 14.11 8.33
N LYS A 9 -18.21 13.73 7.13
CA LYS A 9 -16.83 13.90 6.66
C LYS A 9 -16.44 15.38 6.67
N GLU A 10 -17.24 16.24 6.04
CA GLU A 10 -17.00 17.70 5.99
C GLU A 10 -16.90 18.33 7.38
N ILE A 11 -17.79 17.94 8.31
CA ILE A 11 -17.74 18.45 9.69
C ILE A 11 -16.42 18.10 10.38
N ILE A 12 -15.92 16.88 10.19
CA ILE A 12 -14.67 16.47 10.83
C ILE A 12 -13.46 17.07 10.11
N GLU A 13 -13.47 17.12 8.78
CA GLU A 13 -12.43 17.80 7.98
C GLU A 13 -12.33 19.27 8.35
N TRP A 14 -13.45 19.96 8.53
CA TRP A 14 -13.47 21.33 9.05
C TRP A 14 -12.83 21.42 10.44
N LYS A 15 -13.15 20.50 11.37
CA LYS A 15 -12.51 20.48 12.69
C LYS A 15 -11.00 20.28 12.59
N ILE A 16 -10.51 19.46 11.67
CA ILE A 16 -9.08 19.26 11.42
C ILE A 16 -8.47 20.55 10.85
N LYS A 17 -9.06 21.08 9.76
CA LYS A 17 -8.60 22.29 9.06
C LYS A 17 -8.43 23.47 10.00
N TYR A 18 -9.37 23.64 10.93
CA TYR A 18 -9.36 24.75 11.89
C TYR A 18 -8.74 24.39 13.25
N LYS A 19 -7.99 23.28 13.36
CA LYS A 19 -7.31 22.83 14.59
C LYS A 19 -8.25 22.67 15.81
N LYS A 20 -9.54 22.40 15.56
CA LYS A 20 -10.57 22.12 16.58
C LYS A 20 -10.81 20.62 16.80
N TYR A 21 -10.00 19.77 16.18
CA TYR A 21 -10.07 18.32 16.30
C TYR A 21 -9.49 17.84 17.64
N LYS A 22 -10.28 17.08 18.40
CA LYS A 22 -9.89 16.48 19.67
C LYS A 22 -9.81 14.96 19.50
N PRO A 23 -8.61 14.36 19.52
CA PRO A 23 -8.47 12.91 19.45
C PRO A 23 -9.01 12.23 20.72
N LEU A 24 -9.37 10.95 20.61
CA LEU A 24 -9.71 10.12 21.77
C LEU A 24 -8.43 9.63 22.45
N THR A 25 -8.37 9.74 23.78
CA THR A 25 -7.29 9.14 24.60
C THR A 25 -7.61 7.71 25.01
N LYS A 26 -8.90 7.35 25.09
CA LYS A 26 -9.39 6.02 25.45
C LYS A 26 -10.44 5.57 24.44
N PRO A 27 -10.60 4.25 24.20
CA PRO A 27 -11.66 3.74 23.35
C PRO A 27 -13.05 4.14 23.86
N GLY A 28 -13.91 4.59 22.94
CA GLY A 28 -15.31 4.93 23.19
C GLY A 28 -16.24 3.72 23.09
N THR A 29 -17.45 3.86 23.63
CA THR A 29 -18.50 2.82 23.58
C THR A 29 -19.34 2.95 22.31
N CYS A 30 -19.53 1.85 21.60
CA CYS A 30 -20.38 1.79 20.42
C CYS A 30 -21.87 1.73 20.78
N ILE A 31 -22.70 2.56 20.14
CA ILE A 31 -24.14 2.56 20.39
C ILE A 31 -24.89 1.33 19.84
N LYS A 32 -24.25 0.55 18.95
CA LYS A 32 -24.86 -0.64 18.32
C LYS A 32 -24.54 -1.93 19.07
N CYS A 33 -23.25 -2.25 19.24
CA CYS A 33 -22.84 -3.44 19.98
C CYS A 33 -22.57 -3.21 21.48
N CYS A 34 -22.67 -1.97 21.98
CA CYS A 34 -22.39 -1.60 23.38
C CYS A 34 -20.97 -1.91 23.87
N GLN A 35 -20.04 -2.29 22.99
CA GLN A 35 -18.65 -2.59 23.35
C GLN A 35 -17.77 -1.33 23.25
N ARG A 36 -16.70 -1.30 24.08
CA ARG A 36 -15.68 -0.23 24.09
C ARG A 36 -14.64 -0.39 22.99
N THR A 37 -15.07 -0.37 21.74
CA THR A 37 -14.23 -0.69 20.57
C THR A 37 -13.99 0.50 19.64
N ILE A 38 -14.57 1.68 19.93
CA ILE A 38 -14.39 2.87 19.09
C ILE A 38 -13.01 3.46 19.33
N LYS A 39 -12.14 3.34 18.33
CA LYS A 39 -10.79 3.93 18.34
C LYS A 39 -10.73 5.32 17.68
N ARG A 40 -11.71 5.67 16.83
CA ARG A 40 -11.71 6.90 16.03
C ARG A 40 -12.49 8.01 16.73
N ALA A 41 -11.91 9.21 16.84
CA ALA A 41 -12.58 10.34 17.48
C ALA A 41 -13.81 10.80 16.68
N TYR A 42 -14.85 11.23 17.39
CA TYR A 42 -16.16 11.65 16.83
C TYR A 42 -17.01 10.53 16.23
N TYR A 43 -16.60 9.27 16.35
CA TYR A 43 -17.41 8.12 15.95
C TYR A 43 -18.28 7.70 17.14
N THR A 44 -19.51 7.29 16.85
CA THR A 44 -20.49 6.73 17.79
C THR A 44 -20.72 5.24 17.54
N VAL A 45 -20.25 4.73 16.40
CA VAL A 45 -20.36 3.33 15.99
C VAL A 45 -18.95 2.78 15.73
N CYS A 46 -18.70 1.53 16.14
CA CYS A 46 -17.44 0.86 15.87
C CYS A 46 -17.32 0.38 14.42
N GLU A 47 -16.11 0.05 14.00
CA GLU A 47 -15.79 -0.35 12.63
C GLU A 47 -16.57 -1.60 12.17
N SER A 48 -16.68 -2.63 13.02
CA SER A 48 -17.45 -3.84 12.71
C SER A 48 -18.94 -3.55 12.50
N CYS A 49 -19.52 -2.64 13.28
CA CYS A 49 -20.92 -2.25 13.13
C CYS A 49 -21.16 -1.36 11.90
N ILE A 50 -20.16 -0.58 11.46
CA ILE A 50 -20.25 0.19 10.20
C ILE A 50 -20.29 -0.76 9.01
N VAL A 51 -19.39 -1.75 8.95
CA VAL A 51 -19.33 -2.73 7.85
C VAL A 51 -20.60 -3.58 7.79
N SER A 52 -21.02 -4.13 8.94
CA SER A 52 -22.17 -5.05 8.97
C SER A 52 -23.52 -4.37 8.70
N LEU A 53 -23.72 -3.14 9.19
CA LEU A 53 -25.00 -2.44 9.07
C LEU A 53 -25.02 -1.40 7.95
N ASN A 54 -23.88 -1.11 7.31
CA ASN A 54 -23.69 -0.05 6.31
C ASN A 54 -24.27 1.30 6.76
N ILE A 55 -23.86 1.75 7.94
CA ILE A 55 -24.28 3.03 8.53
C ILE A 55 -23.10 3.96 8.75
N CYS A 56 -23.36 5.27 8.78
CA CYS A 56 -22.34 6.27 9.07
C CYS A 56 -21.79 6.12 10.49
N GLY A 57 -20.47 6.08 10.64
CA GLY A 57 -19.78 5.92 11.92
C GLY A 57 -20.01 7.04 12.94
N LYS A 58 -20.45 8.23 12.50
CA LYS A 58 -20.71 9.39 13.36
C LYS A 58 -22.18 9.57 13.71
N CYS A 59 -23.08 9.63 12.73
CA CYS A 59 -24.50 9.87 12.97
C CYS A 59 -25.35 8.59 13.05
N ALA A 60 -24.77 7.41 12.77
CA ALA A 60 -25.45 6.12 12.78
C ALA A 60 -26.67 6.01 11.85
N GLN A 61 -26.79 6.91 10.88
CA GLN A 61 -27.82 6.87 9.84
C GLN A 61 -27.36 6.02 8.65
N LYS A 62 -28.32 5.36 7.99
CA LYS A 62 -28.14 4.68 6.70
C LYS A 62 -28.08 5.75 5.60
N ASN A 63 -26.91 6.36 5.44
CA ASN A 63 -26.63 7.29 4.36
C ASN A 63 -25.53 6.69 3.49
N GLU A 64 -25.43 7.12 2.24
CA GLU A 64 -24.34 6.73 1.35
C GLU A 64 -22.99 7.09 1.98
N ILE A 65 -22.14 6.07 2.11
CA ILE A 65 -20.81 6.16 2.70
C ILE A 65 -19.84 6.53 1.59
N VAL A 66 -19.24 7.71 1.67
CA VAL A 66 -18.43 8.27 0.57
C VAL A 66 -17.05 7.64 0.47
N VAL A 67 -16.52 7.15 1.60
CA VAL A 67 -15.21 6.51 1.64
C VAL A 67 -15.37 5.14 2.30
N PRO A 68 -15.31 4.04 1.54
CA PRO A 68 -15.36 2.68 2.06
C PRO A 68 -14.25 2.44 3.10
N LEU A 69 -14.46 1.49 4.01
CA LEU A 69 -13.39 1.05 4.90
C LEU A 69 -12.35 0.29 4.06
N PRO A 70 -11.04 0.52 4.28
CA PRO A 70 -10.01 -0.19 3.55
C PRO A 70 -10.15 -1.68 3.82
N ASP A 71 -10.15 -2.47 2.74
CA ASP A 71 -10.18 -3.92 2.83
C ASP A 71 -8.82 -4.41 3.36
N PRO A 72 -8.77 -5.24 4.41
CA PRO A 72 -7.51 -5.69 5.00
C PRO A 72 -6.58 -6.36 3.97
N LYS A 73 -7.15 -7.03 2.95
CA LYS A 73 -6.39 -7.64 1.86
C LYS A 73 -5.66 -6.61 0.99
N GLU A 74 -6.29 -5.47 0.72
CA GLU A 74 -5.71 -4.41 -0.11
C GLU A 74 -4.56 -3.68 0.63
N ASP A 75 -4.65 -3.57 1.95
CA ASP A 75 -3.57 -3.02 2.77
C ASP A 75 -2.35 -3.94 2.81
N GLU A 76 -2.55 -5.25 2.83
CA GLU A 76 -1.46 -6.24 2.76
C GLU A 76 -0.77 -6.22 1.39
N THR A 77 -1.52 -6.18 0.28
CA THR A 77 -0.94 -6.10 -1.06
C THR A 77 -0.13 -4.82 -1.26
N LYS A 78 -0.63 -3.67 -0.78
CA LYS A 78 0.13 -2.40 -0.79
C LYS A 78 1.42 -2.52 0.00
N LYS A 79 1.39 -3.07 1.21
CA LYS A 79 2.61 -3.28 2.02
C LYS A 79 3.62 -4.18 1.33
N LEU A 80 3.15 -5.29 0.75
CA LEU A 80 3.99 -6.22 0.00
C LEU A 80 4.64 -5.53 -1.21
N PHE A 81 3.86 -4.73 -1.95
CA PHE A 81 4.33 -3.96 -3.08
C PHE A 81 5.44 -2.98 -2.68
N PHE A 82 5.25 -2.18 -1.63
CA PHE A 82 6.29 -1.26 -1.14
C PHE A 82 7.52 -1.98 -0.59
N ALA A 83 7.34 -3.15 0.05
CA ALA A 83 8.45 -3.97 0.51
C ALA A 83 9.28 -4.52 -0.66
N ASN A 84 8.63 -4.96 -1.74
CA ASN A 84 9.30 -5.42 -2.96
C ASN A 84 10.02 -4.27 -3.66
N LEU A 85 9.42 -3.08 -3.76
CA LEU A 85 10.09 -1.88 -4.29
C LEU A 85 11.38 -1.53 -3.55
N LYS A 86 11.45 -1.76 -2.23
CA LYS A 86 12.66 -1.50 -1.44
C LYS A 86 13.78 -2.51 -1.70
N LYS A 87 13.44 -3.70 -2.20
CA LYS A 87 14.40 -4.76 -2.54
C LYS A 87 14.97 -4.64 -3.96
N MET A 88 14.35 -3.83 -4.83
CA MET A 88 14.82 -3.61 -6.20
C MET A 88 16.00 -2.64 -6.26
N ARG A 89 16.73 -2.61 -7.40
CA ARG A 89 17.80 -1.64 -7.61
C ARG A 89 17.21 -0.23 -7.62
N GLU A 90 17.94 0.75 -7.09
CA GLU A 90 17.43 2.12 -6.95
C GLU A 90 17.03 2.74 -8.32
N ARG A 91 17.70 2.36 -9.41
CA ARG A 91 17.34 2.77 -10.78
C ARG A 91 15.94 2.27 -11.18
N GLU A 92 15.62 1.01 -10.90
CA GLU A 92 14.32 0.39 -11.20
C GLU A 92 13.24 1.03 -10.32
N ARG A 93 13.53 1.19 -9.03
CA ARG A 93 12.65 1.84 -8.05
C ARG A 93 12.27 3.26 -8.46
N ARG A 94 13.25 4.09 -8.84
CA ARG A 94 13.02 5.48 -9.29
C ARG A 94 12.20 5.56 -10.57
N THR A 95 12.41 4.62 -11.49
CA THR A 95 11.63 4.55 -12.74
C THR A 95 10.17 4.24 -12.44
N ILE A 96 9.89 3.24 -11.62
CA ILE A 96 8.52 2.88 -11.21
C ILE A 96 7.83 4.04 -10.51
N LEU A 97 8.50 4.70 -9.57
CA LEU A 97 7.92 5.87 -8.86
C LEU A 97 7.59 7.02 -9.81
N ARG A 98 8.43 7.28 -10.81
CA ARG A 98 8.16 8.32 -11.82
C ARG A 98 6.94 7.99 -12.67
N ILE A 99 6.81 6.72 -13.09
CA ILE A 99 5.64 6.27 -13.86
C ILE A 99 4.37 6.45 -13.01
N MET A 100 4.40 6.08 -11.73
CA MET A 100 3.27 6.26 -10.82
C MET A 100 2.89 7.73 -10.58
N GLU A 101 3.87 8.63 -10.55
CA GLU A 101 3.63 10.07 -10.33
C GLU A 101 3.03 10.77 -11.56
N SER A 102 3.10 10.15 -12.75
CA SER A 102 2.68 10.77 -14.01
C SER A 102 1.17 11.02 -14.16
N LYS A 103 0.33 10.61 -13.21
CA LYS A 103 -1.14 10.85 -13.15
C LYS A 103 -1.91 10.50 -14.43
N THR A 104 -1.36 9.65 -15.29
CA THR A 104 -2.07 9.11 -16.45
C THR A 104 -2.90 7.90 -16.01
N GLU A 105 -4.07 7.72 -16.61
CA GLU A 105 -4.94 6.56 -16.34
C GLU A 105 -4.27 5.22 -16.71
N ASP A 106 -3.22 5.25 -17.54
CA ASP A 106 -2.43 4.08 -17.96
C ASP A 106 -1.17 3.83 -17.11
N SER A 107 -0.95 4.59 -16.03
CA SER A 107 0.24 4.49 -15.19
C SER A 107 0.45 3.08 -14.62
N ASP A 108 -0.62 2.42 -14.19
CA ASP A 108 -0.57 1.04 -13.67
C ASP A 108 -0.14 0.03 -14.75
N SER A 109 -0.62 0.20 -15.99
CA SER A 109 -0.25 -0.67 -17.11
C SER A 109 1.23 -0.52 -17.50
N LYS A 110 1.74 0.72 -17.49
CA LYS A 110 3.16 1.00 -17.76
C LYS A 110 4.10 0.43 -16.69
N VAL A 111 3.68 0.45 -15.42
CA VAL A 111 4.44 -0.18 -14.33
C VAL A 111 4.48 -1.69 -14.52
N ALA A 112 3.35 -2.32 -14.86
CA ALA A 112 3.30 -3.75 -15.13
C ALA A 112 4.22 -4.16 -16.28
N GLU A 113 4.17 -3.43 -17.40
CA GLU A 113 5.04 -3.67 -18.57
C GLU A 113 6.54 -3.55 -18.21
N TYR A 114 6.91 -2.55 -17.38
CA TYR A 114 8.29 -2.38 -16.94
C TYR A 114 8.75 -3.51 -16.00
N LEU A 115 7.87 -3.98 -15.11
CA LEU A 115 8.16 -5.11 -14.22
C LEU A 115 8.36 -6.42 -15.01
N GLU A 116 7.54 -6.68 -16.03
CA GLU A 116 7.74 -7.84 -16.92
C GLU A 116 9.08 -7.77 -17.65
N LYS A 117 9.47 -6.60 -18.16
CA LYS A 117 10.78 -6.40 -18.81
C LYS A 117 11.95 -6.70 -17.87
N ILE A 118 11.83 -6.37 -16.59
CA ILE A 118 12.86 -6.69 -15.59
C ILE A 118 12.91 -8.20 -15.34
N ASP A 119 11.77 -8.89 -15.17
CA ASP A 119 11.75 -10.35 -14.96
C ASP A 119 12.37 -11.10 -16.14
N LEU A 120 12.09 -10.68 -17.38
CA LEU A 120 12.73 -11.24 -18.58
C LEU A 120 14.25 -10.98 -18.63
N SER A 121 14.71 -9.83 -18.16
CA SER A 121 16.14 -9.50 -18.05
C SER A 121 16.84 -10.37 -17.01
N SER A 122 16.23 -10.59 -15.84
CA SER A 122 16.80 -11.44 -14.78
C SER A 122 16.81 -12.92 -15.13
N ARG A 123 15.92 -13.40 -16.00
CA ARG A 123 15.95 -14.78 -16.50
C ARG A 123 17.05 -15.01 -17.55
N LYS A 124 17.38 -14.01 -18.37
CA LYS A 124 18.43 -14.11 -19.39
C LYS A 124 19.86 -14.13 -18.82
N GLU A 125 20.08 -13.59 -17.62
CA GLU A 125 21.41 -13.59 -16.97
C GLU A 125 21.83 -14.98 -16.42
N LYS A 126 21.01 -16.03 -16.56
CA LYS A 126 21.29 -17.37 -16.00
C LYS A 126 21.73 -18.44 -17.01
N ASP A 127 21.74 -18.14 -18.31
CA ASP A 127 21.93 -19.17 -19.36
C ASP A 127 23.25 -19.08 -20.14
N GLU A 128 24.24 -18.26 -19.74
CA GLU A 128 25.53 -18.10 -20.46
C GLU A 128 26.80 -18.38 -19.63
N ASP A 129 26.79 -19.42 -18.78
CA ASP A 129 28.02 -19.87 -18.07
C ASP A 129 28.24 -21.39 -18.21
N ASP A 130 28.13 -21.97 -19.41
CA ASP A 130 28.61 -23.36 -19.61
C ASP A 130 29.08 -23.69 -21.04
N LEU A 131 30.19 -23.09 -21.47
CA LEU A 131 31.02 -23.67 -22.54
C LEU A 131 32.50 -23.42 -22.23
N SER A 132 33.14 -24.49 -21.73
CA SER A 132 34.58 -24.64 -21.55
C SER A 132 35.34 -24.56 -22.87
N ASP A 133 36.55 -24.02 -22.87
CA ASP A 133 37.64 -24.70 -23.57
C ASP A 133 38.95 -24.58 -22.79
N SER A 134 39.51 -25.75 -22.52
CA SER A 134 40.76 -25.96 -21.80
C SER A 134 41.87 -26.07 -22.82
N GLN A 135 42.94 -25.28 -22.70
CA GLN A 135 44.26 -25.71 -23.15
C GLN A 135 45.34 -25.30 -22.15
N ASP A 136 45.90 -26.32 -21.52
CA ASP A 136 47.17 -26.32 -20.82
C ASP A 136 48.31 -25.91 -21.76
N GLU A 137 49.17 -24.99 -21.33
CA GLU A 137 50.60 -25.12 -21.59
C GLU A 137 51.37 -24.88 -20.29
N ILE A 138 51.83 -26.00 -19.75
CA ILE A 138 52.88 -26.11 -18.75
C ILE A 138 54.17 -25.61 -19.41
N ASN A 139 54.88 -24.68 -18.78
CA ASN A 139 56.33 -24.60 -18.90
C ASN A 139 56.90 -24.21 -17.53
N GLU A 140 57.44 -25.21 -16.85
CA GLU A 140 58.50 -25.03 -15.86
C GLU A 140 59.73 -24.46 -16.58
N ASP A 141 60.34 -23.41 -16.06
CA ASP A 141 61.80 -23.41 -15.97
C ASP A 141 62.32 -22.43 -14.92
N GLU A 142 63.19 -22.97 -14.07
CA GLU A 142 64.05 -22.29 -13.11
C GLU A 142 64.89 -21.20 -13.79
N SER A 143 65.29 -20.18 -13.03
CA SER A 143 66.72 -19.91 -12.77
C SER A 143 66.91 -18.61 -11.97
N ASN A 144 67.28 -18.83 -10.70
CA ASN A 144 68.28 -18.11 -9.90
C ASN A 144 68.25 -16.57 -9.82
#